data_AF-A0A1B2AB86-F1
#
_entry.id   AF-A0A1B2AB86-F1
#
_cell.length_a   1.000
_cell.length_b   1.000
_cell.length_c   1.000
_cell.angle_alpha   90.00
_cell.angle_beta   90.00
_cell.angle_gamma   90.00
#
_symmetry.space_group_name_H-M   'P 1'
#
loop_
_entity.id
_entity.type
_entity.pdbx_description
1 polymer ?
#
loop_
_entity_poly.entity_id
_entity_poly.type
_entity_poly.pdbx_seq_one_letter_code
_entity_poly.pdbx_strand_id
1 'polypeptide(L)'
;MLSALAVIFYWATATACVVAARKAIATHRPRRMSAAWMTLAALFVALGLARAFEVEAAVTQWLRLAARTDGAYETRSAWQAPLAVVVAIIASLTALGLLSQRRRMRGRAERLMWWASMAGAGMVWLSMLRIVSFHAIDRLLYAKPIHLNWIIDLGLTGIVLASAVLTRIVLMQSSRAGGHSSITRSRQARDGR
;
A
#
# COMPACT_ATOMS: atom_id res chain seq x y z
N MET A 1 8.62 -9.68 19.28
CA MET A 1 7.81 -8.50 19.68
C MET A 1 7.54 -7.54 18.51
N LEU A 2 8.55 -7.11 17.74
CA LEU A 2 8.38 -6.22 16.58
C LEU A 2 7.47 -6.77 15.47
N SER A 3 7.42 -8.10 15.26
CA SER A 3 6.55 -8.72 14.24
C SER A 3 5.06 -8.53 14.54
N ALA A 4 4.65 -8.74 15.80
CA ALA A 4 3.25 -8.60 16.21
C ALA A 4 2.73 -7.17 16.06
N LEU A 5 3.56 -6.17 16.39
CA LEU A 5 3.21 -4.76 16.21
C LEU A 5 3.00 -4.41 14.73
N ALA A 6 3.87 -4.89 13.84
CA ALA A 6 3.72 -4.67 12.40
C ALA A 6 2.43 -5.32 11.87
N VAL A 7 2.12 -6.54 12.30
CA VAL A 7 0.88 -7.24 11.92
C VAL A 7 -0.35 -6.43 12.37
N ILE A 8 -0.40 -5.98 13.62
CA ILE A 8 -1.50 -5.13 14.12
C ILE A 8 -1.62 -3.86 13.28
N PHE A 9 -0.50 -3.23 12.93
CA PHE A 9 -0.49 -2.01 12.14
C PHE A 9 -0.98 -2.22 10.70
N TYR A 10 -0.64 -3.35 10.08
CA TYR A 10 -1.18 -3.73 8.78
C TYR A 10 -2.68 -4.00 8.84
N TRP A 11 -3.18 -4.68 9.88
CA TRP A 11 -4.62 -4.89 10.08
C TRP A 11 -5.37 -3.56 10.30
N ALA A 12 -4.82 -2.65 11.10
CA ALA A 12 -5.37 -1.30 11.28
C ALA A 12 -5.43 -0.53 9.95
N THR A 13 -4.38 -0.65 9.12
CA THR A 13 -4.33 -0.02 7.80
C THR A 13 -5.34 -0.63 6.83
N ALA A 14 -5.45 -1.96 6.79
CA ALA A 14 -6.42 -2.67 5.96
C ALA A 14 -7.86 -2.27 6.32
N THR A 15 -8.21 -2.25 7.61
CA THR A 15 -9.54 -1.84 8.07
C THR A 15 -9.84 -0.38 7.72
N ALA A 16 -8.88 0.53 7.87
CA ALA A 16 -9.02 1.93 7.45
C ALA A 16 -9.29 2.06 5.95
N CYS A 17 -8.59 1.28 5.11
CA CYS A 17 -8.81 1.21 3.67
C CYS A 17 -10.23 0.72 3.32
N VAL A 18 -10.73 -0.33 3.99
CA VAL A 18 -12.11 -0.82 3.79
C VAL A 18 -13.14 0.26 4.16
N VAL A 19 -12.94 0.95 5.29
CA VAL A 19 -13.83 2.05 5.70
C VAL A 19 -13.81 3.20 4.68
N ALA A 20 -12.64 3.56 4.16
CA ALA A 20 -12.51 4.57 3.11
C ALA A 20 -13.22 4.13 1.81
N ALA A 21 -13.11 2.86 1.42
CA ALA A 21 -13.80 2.30 0.25
C ALA A 21 -15.33 2.37 0.42
N ARG A 22 -15.86 1.94 1.57
CA ARG A 22 -17.30 1.99 1.87
C ARG A 22 -17.84 3.42 1.83
N LYS A 23 -17.07 4.39 2.35
CA LYS A 23 -17.45 5.81 2.29
C LYS A 23 -17.38 6.39 0.88
N ALA A 24 -16.43 5.97 0.06
CA ALA A 24 -16.39 6.36 -1.35
C ALA A 24 -17.64 5.88 -2.12
N ILE A 25 -18.08 4.64 -1.88
CA ILE A 25 -19.31 4.08 -2.45
C ILE A 25 -20.54 4.88 -1.98
N ALA A 26 -20.64 5.13 -0.67
CA ALA A 26 -21.76 5.86 -0.08
C ALA A 26 -21.87 7.33 -0.57
N THR A 27 -20.77 7.94 -1.01
CA THR A 27 -20.74 9.32 -1.52
C THR A 27 -20.78 9.39 -3.06
N HIS A 28 -21.14 8.29 -3.73
CA HIS A 28 -21.27 8.17 -5.19
C HIS A 28 -20.01 8.64 -5.95
N ARG A 29 -18.84 8.41 -5.35
CA ARG A 29 -17.54 8.65 -6.01
C ARG A 29 -17.29 7.57 -7.07
N PRO A 30 -16.43 7.83 -8.07
CA PRO A 30 -16.17 6.87 -9.14
C PRO A 30 -15.70 5.52 -8.59
N ARG A 31 -16.20 4.42 -9.19
CA ARG A 31 -15.87 3.02 -8.82
C ARG A 31 -14.36 2.75 -8.73
N ARG A 32 -13.55 3.47 -9.51
CA ARG A 32 -12.08 3.37 -9.47
C ARG A 32 -11.51 3.69 -8.10
N MET A 33 -12.09 4.66 -7.40
CA MET A 33 -11.64 5.06 -6.07
C MET A 33 -11.91 3.98 -5.03
N SER A 34 -13.11 3.39 -5.02
CA SER A 34 -13.43 2.28 -4.13
C SER A 34 -12.60 1.04 -4.45
N ALA A 35 -12.40 0.73 -5.74
CA ALA A 35 -11.56 -0.39 -6.17
C ALA A 35 -10.10 -0.22 -5.72
N ALA A 36 -9.53 0.99 -5.82
CA ALA A 36 -8.17 1.27 -5.35
C ALA A 36 -8.01 1.04 -3.84
N TRP A 37 -8.96 1.53 -3.02
CA TRP A 37 -8.94 1.29 -1.57
C TRP A 37 -9.13 -0.18 -1.21
N MET A 38 -9.98 -0.92 -1.93
CA MET A 38 -10.13 -2.37 -1.74
C MET A 38 -8.86 -3.13 -2.14
N THR A 39 -8.20 -2.72 -3.21
CA THR A 39 -6.92 -3.31 -3.64
C THR A 39 -5.84 -3.09 -2.58
N LEU A 40 -5.75 -1.88 -2.01
CA LEU A 40 -4.85 -1.60 -0.90
C LEU A 40 -5.21 -2.39 0.36
N ALA A 41 -6.49 -2.53 0.69
CA ALA A 41 -6.92 -3.36 1.82
C ALA A 41 -6.48 -4.83 1.64
N ALA A 42 -6.73 -5.41 0.46
CA ALA A 42 -6.32 -6.77 0.13
C ALA A 42 -4.79 -6.93 0.21
N LEU A 43 -4.03 -5.95 -0.30
CA LEU A 43 -2.57 -5.92 -0.20
C LEU A 43 -2.10 -5.97 1.26
N PHE A 44 -2.62 -5.09 2.14
CA PHE A 44 -2.20 -5.06 3.55
C PHE A 44 -2.62 -6.30 4.33
N VAL A 45 -3.75 -6.93 3.99
CA VAL A 45 -4.12 -8.24 4.55
C VAL A 45 -3.11 -9.31 4.11
N ALA A 46 -2.79 -9.37 2.82
CA ALA A 46 -1.80 -10.31 2.31
C ALA A 46 -0.42 -10.11 2.96
N LEU A 47 0.03 -8.86 3.12
CA LEU A 47 1.27 -8.53 3.83
C LEU A 47 1.20 -8.91 5.32
N GLY A 48 0.07 -8.67 5.99
CA GLY A 48 -0.19 -9.11 7.36
C GLY A 48 -0.08 -10.62 7.54
N LEU A 49 -0.69 -11.39 6.64
CA LEU A 49 -0.61 -12.85 6.66
C LEU A 49 0.81 -13.32 6.34
N ALA A 50 1.44 -12.78 5.30
CA ALA A 50 2.81 -13.11 4.93
C ALA A 50 3.79 -12.87 6.11
N ARG A 51 3.55 -11.81 6.89
CA ARG A 51 4.34 -11.50 8.08
C ARG A 51 4.03 -12.42 9.26
N ALA A 52 2.76 -12.75 9.48
CA ALA A 52 2.33 -13.62 10.57
C ALA A 52 2.81 -15.07 10.39
N PHE A 53 2.83 -15.57 9.16
CA PHE A 53 3.32 -16.91 8.82
C PHE A 53 4.82 -16.96 8.55
N GLU A 54 5.53 -15.85 8.69
CA GLU A 54 6.96 -15.72 8.37
C GLU A 54 7.28 -16.29 6.97
N VAL A 55 6.42 -16.01 5.98
CA VAL A 55 6.55 -16.53 4.61
C VAL A 55 7.92 -16.20 4.02
N GLU A 56 8.48 -15.04 4.37
CA GLU A 56 9.85 -14.66 4.02
C GLU A 56 10.88 -15.70 4.47
N ALA A 57 10.77 -16.20 5.71
CA ALA A 57 11.68 -17.21 6.25
C ALA A 57 11.47 -18.59 5.60
N ALA A 58 10.22 -18.95 5.30
CA ALA A 58 9.90 -20.21 4.63
C ALA A 58 10.44 -20.25 3.19
N VAL A 59 10.19 -19.20 2.40
CA VAL A 59 10.69 -19.05 1.02
C VAL A 59 12.21 -19.05 0.99
N THR A 60 12.81 -18.32 1.94
CA THR A 60 14.25 -18.29 2.17
C THR A 60 14.83 -19.69 2.41
N GLN A 61 14.24 -20.46 3.32
CA GLN A 61 14.70 -21.81 3.64
C GLN A 61 14.53 -22.74 2.44
N TRP A 62 13.41 -22.63 1.72
CA TRP A 62 13.15 -23.40 0.51
C TRP A 62 14.19 -23.10 -0.59
N LEU A 63 14.51 -21.83 -0.83
CA LEU A 63 15.57 -21.41 -1.74
C LEU A 63 16.95 -21.97 -1.33
N ARG A 64 17.26 -21.97 -0.03
CA ARG A 64 18.51 -22.55 0.48
C ARG A 64 18.59 -24.06 0.29
N LEU A 65 17.47 -24.77 0.43
CA LEU A 65 17.37 -26.22 0.22
C LEU A 65 17.52 -26.56 -1.26
N ALA A 66 16.78 -25.88 -2.13
CA ALA A 66 16.88 -26.04 -3.58
C ALA A 66 18.30 -25.75 -4.10
N ALA A 67 18.98 -24.74 -3.55
CA ALA A 67 20.36 -24.41 -3.92
C ALA A 67 21.40 -25.47 -3.46
N ARG A 68 21.07 -26.32 -2.49
CA ARG A 68 21.97 -27.38 -2.01
C ARG A 68 21.84 -28.67 -2.81
N THR A 69 20.67 -28.96 -3.37
CA THR A 69 20.40 -30.20 -4.11
C THR A 69 21.04 -30.23 -5.49
N ASP A 70 21.26 -29.07 -6.13
CA ASP A 70 21.81 -28.99 -7.48
C ASP A 70 23.35 -28.95 -7.56
N GLY A 71 24.08 -29.07 -6.44
CA GLY A 71 25.56 -28.95 -6.43
C GLY A 71 26.10 -27.59 -6.88
N ALA A 72 25.19 -26.65 -7.17
CA ALA A 72 25.46 -25.41 -7.87
C ALA A 72 25.78 -24.29 -6.86
N TYR A 73 26.84 -24.46 -6.08
CA TYR A 73 27.31 -23.43 -5.16
C TYR A 73 27.83 -22.17 -5.88
N GLU A 74 28.17 -22.30 -7.17
CA GLU A 74 28.67 -21.21 -8.03
C GLU A 74 27.58 -20.36 -8.69
N THR A 75 26.32 -20.81 -8.76
CA THR A 75 25.22 -20.10 -9.45
C THR A 75 24.19 -19.49 -8.50
N ARG A 76 24.62 -19.07 -7.30
CA ARG A 76 23.75 -18.25 -6.41
C ARG A 76 23.21 -16.99 -7.10
N SER A 77 23.98 -16.42 -8.03
CA SER A 77 23.58 -15.27 -8.85
C SER A 77 22.57 -15.62 -9.96
N ALA A 78 22.53 -16.87 -10.43
CA ALA A 78 21.77 -17.25 -11.62
C ALA A 78 20.25 -17.25 -11.40
N TRP A 79 19.79 -17.51 -10.17
CA TRP A 79 18.35 -17.49 -9.83
C TRP A 79 17.91 -16.23 -9.11
N GLN A 80 18.80 -15.60 -8.34
CA GLN A 80 18.49 -14.37 -7.61
C GLN A 80 18.41 -13.15 -8.54
N ALA A 81 19.29 -13.06 -9.55
CA ALA A 81 19.31 -11.93 -10.47
C ALA A 81 18.06 -11.84 -11.35
N PRO A 82 17.55 -12.94 -11.96
CA PRO A 82 16.32 -12.87 -12.76
C PRO A 82 15.11 -12.50 -11.92
N LEU A 83 14.99 -13.05 -10.70
CA LEU A 83 13.87 -12.73 -9.80
C LEU A 83 13.90 -11.25 -9.39
N ALA A 84 15.08 -10.72 -9.05
CA ALA A 84 15.29 -9.31 -8.75
C ALA A 84 14.91 -8.41 -9.94
N VAL A 85 15.30 -8.80 -11.15
CA VAL A 85 15.00 -8.07 -12.39
C VAL A 85 13.50 -8.08 -12.68
N VAL A 86 12.82 -9.22 -12.54
CA VAL A 86 11.36 -9.32 -12.73
C VAL A 86 10.64 -8.41 -11.73
N VAL A 87 11.05 -8.46 -10.46
CA VAL A 87 10.51 -7.57 -9.41
C VAL A 87 10.77 -6.09 -9.75
N ALA A 88 11.99 -5.74 -10.17
CA ALA A 88 12.36 -4.40 -10.62
C ALA A 88 11.46 -3.91 -11.76
N ILE A 89 11.25 -4.73 -12.77
CA ILE A 89 10.40 -4.40 -13.92
C ILE A 89 8.96 -4.17 -13.46
N ILE A 90 8.37 -5.09 -12.67
CA ILE A 90 6.99 -4.96 -12.18
C ILE A 90 6.82 -3.68 -11.36
N ALA A 91 7.78 -3.37 -10.50
CA ALA A 91 7.75 -2.16 -9.69
C ALA A 91 7.88 -0.88 -10.54
N SER A 92 8.81 -0.86 -11.50
CA SER A 92 8.97 0.25 -12.44
C SER A 92 7.70 0.49 -13.26
N LEU A 93 7.09 -0.58 -13.79
CA LEU A 93 5.83 -0.48 -14.54
C LEU A 93 4.68 0.03 -13.67
N THR A 94 4.58 -0.44 -12.43
CA THR A 94 3.57 0.03 -11.46
C THR A 94 3.78 1.51 -11.13
N ALA A 95 5.02 1.93 -10.89
CA ALA A 95 5.36 3.32 -10.61
C ALA A 95 5.07 4.23 -11.81
N LEU A 96 5.43 3.82 -13.03
CA LEU A 96 5.14 4.57 -14.26
C LEU A 96 3.63 4.68 -14.51
N GLY A 97 2.88 3.60 -14.30
CA GLY A 97 1.42 3.59 -14.35
C GLY A 97 0.80 4.59 -13.37
N LEU A 98 1.26 4.60 -12.12
CA LEU A 98 0.80 5.55 -11.10
C LEU A 98 1.19 7.01 -11.41
N LEU A 99 2.38 7.24 -11.95
CA LEU A 99 2.84 8.58 -12.37
C LEU A 99 2.02 9.13 -13.52
N SER A 100 1.64 8.29 -14.49
CA SER A 100 0.78 8.69 -15.61
C SER A 100 -0.60 9.18 -15.17
N GLN A 101 -1.12 8.66 -14.05
CA GLN A 101 -2.43 9.04 -13.51
C GLN A 101 -2.42 10.38 -12.77
N ARG A 102 -1.24 10.89 -12.35
CA ARG A 102 -1.12 12.16 -11.60
C ARG A 102 -1.74 13.34 -12.34
N ARG A 103 -1.63 13.37 -13.67
CA ARG A 103 -2.16 14.47 -14.52
C ARG A 103 -3.69 14.51 -14.60
N ARG A 104 -4.38 13.43 -14.19
CA ARG A 104 -5.85 13.31 -14.28
C ARG A 104 -6.57 13.63 -12.96
N MET A 105 -5.84 14.00 -11.92
CA MET A 105 -6.39 14.19 -10.58
C MET A 105 -6.82 15.62 -10.35
N ARG A 106 -8.11 15.82 -10.06
CA ARG A 106 -8.71 17.14 -9.83
C ARG A 106 -9.16 17.34 -8.38
N GLY A 107 -9.31 16.26 -7.59
CA GLY A 107 -9.82 16.30 -6.22
C GLY A 107 -8.78 16.10 -5.10
N ARG A 108 -9.02 16.69 -3.92
CA ARG A 108 -8.21 16.44 -2.70
C ARG A 108 -8.22 14.96 -2.29
N ALA A 109 -9.38 14.29 -2.40
CA ALA A 109 -9.51 12.86 -2.12
C ALA A 109 -8.72 11.99 -3.12
N GLU A 110 -8.66 12.38 -4.40
CA GLU A 110 -7.89 11.66 -5.43
C GLU A 110 -6.39 11.76 -5.18
N ARG A 111 -5.91 12.94 -4.75
CA ARG A 111 -4.50 13.13 -4.36
C ARG A 111 -4.12 12.25 -3.18
N LEU A 112 -4.99 12.13 -2.17
CA LEU A 112 -4.74 11.24 -1.02
C LEU A 112 -4.70 9.77 -1.45
N MET A 113 -5.61 9.35 -2.32
CA MET A 113 -5.59 8.00 -2.90
C MET A 113 -4.30 7.74 -3.68
N TRP A 114 -3.78 8.73 -4.40
CA TRP A 114 -2.52 8.61 -5.12
C TRP A 114 -1.33 8.41 -4.19
N TRP A 115 -1.24 9.20 -3.13
CA TRP A 115 -0.22 9.02 -2.09
C TRP A 115 -0.30 7.65 -1.44
N ALA A 116 -1.51 7.19 -1.11
CA ALA A 116 -1.73 5.84 -0.58
C ALA A 116 -1.30 4.75 -1.58
N SER A 117 -1.58 4.94 -2.87
CA SER A 117 -1.21 3.98 -3.92
C SER A 117 0.30 3.94 -4.14
N MET A 118 0.98 5.10 -4.12
CA MET A 118 2.43 5.18 -4.19
C MET A 118 3.09 4.50 -2.98
N ALA A 119 2.55 4.75 -1.78
CA ALA A 119 3.05 4.12 -0.56
C ALA A 119 2.81 2.59 -0.57
N GLY A 120 1.63 2.14 -1.03
CA GLY A 120 1.34 0.71 -1.21
C GLY A 120 2.25 0.03 -2.23
N ALA A 121 2.55 0.68 -3.36
CA ALA A 121 3.54 0.18 -4.31
C ALA A 121 4.95 0.10 -3.68
N GLY A 122 5.32 1.11 -2.89
CA GLY A 122 6.55 1.11 -2.11
C GLY A 122 6.61 -0.06 -1.10
N MET A 123 5.49 -0.44 -0.49
CA MET A 123 5.42 -1.59 0.41
C MET A 123 5.69 -2.90 -0.33
N VAL A 124 5.06 -3.12 -1.48
CA VAL A 124 5.33 -4.31 -2.31
C VAL A 124 6.80 -4.37 -2.69
N TRP A 125 7.37 -3.23 -3.11
CA TRP A 125 8.79 -3.13 -3.42
C TRP A 125 9.69 -3.50 -2.24
N LEU A 126 9.41 -2.93 -1.06
CA LEU A 126 10.17 -3.20 0.15
C LEU A 126 10.08 -4.68 0.55
N SER A 127 8.89 -5.28 0.49
CA SER A 127 8.68 -6.70 0.77
C SER A 127 9.44 -7.60 -0.21
N MET A 128 9.44 -7.27 -1.50
CA MET A 128 10.19 -8.05 -2.49
C MET A 128 11.70 -7.91 -2.30
N LEU A 129 12.19 -6.71 -2.00
CA LEU A 129 13.59 -6.50 -1.64
C LEU A 129 14.01 -7.33 -0.43
N ARG A 130 13.13 -7.53 0.55
CA ARG A 130 13.39 -8.41 1.70
C ARG A 130 13.53 -9.88 1.31
N ILE A 131 12.72 -10.34 0.35
CA ILE A 131 12.79 -11.73 -0.14
C ILE A 131 14.08 -11.96 -0.95
N VAL A 132 14.46 -10.98 -1.79
CA VAL A 132 15.60 -11.10 -2.71
C VAL A 132 16.93 -10.81 -2.03
N SER A 133 16.97 -9.89 -1.05
CA SER A 133 18.21 -9.48 -0.40
C SER A 133 18.70 -10.54 0.56
N PHE A 134 19.45 -11.50 0.03
CA PHE A 134 20.00 -12.58 0.85
C PHE A 134 21.35 -12.26 1.49
N HIS A 135 22.09 -11.21 1.08
CA HIS A 135 23.42 -10.92 1.66
C HIS A 135 23.95 -9.48 1.48
N ALA A 136 23.57 -8.74 0.43
CA ALA A 136 24.20 -7.45 0.10
C ALA A 136 23.57 -6.25 0.83
N ILE A 137 22.24 -6.19 0.95
CA ILE A 137 21.58 -5.08 1.65
C ILE A 137 21.55 -5.35 3.15
N ASP A 138 21.66 -6.60 3.62
CA ASP A 138 21.73 -6.90 5.07
C ASP A 138 22.81 -6.09 5.80
N ARG A 139 23.99 -5.87 5.22
CA ARG A 139 25.00 -4.99 5.86
C ARG A 139 24.62 -3.51 5.87
N LEU A 140 23.85 -3.03 4.90
CA LEU A 140 23.40 -1.64 4.81
C LEU A 140 22.11 -1.39 5.62
N LEU A 141 21.28 -2.41 5.79
CA LEU A 141 20.01 -2.40 6.54
C LEU A 141 20.17 -2.79 8.03
N TYR A 142 21.24 -3.50 8.38
CA TYR A 142 21.63 -3.86 9.75
C TYR A 142 22.81 -3.03 10.28
N ALA A 143 23.15 -1.91 9.66
CA ALA A 143 24.04 -0.92 10.27
C ALA A 143 23.37 -0.36 11.53
N LYS A 144 23.81 -0.84 12.71
CA LYS A 144 23.34 -0.37 14.02
C LYS A 144 23.52 1.15 14.12
N PRO A 145 22.55 1.89 14.72
CA PRO A 145 21.59 1.41 15.71
C PRO A 145 20.11 1.39 15.27
N ILE A 146 19.77 1.85 14.07
CA ILE A 146 18.37 1.99 13.64
C ILE A 146 18.15 1.21 12.35
N HIS A 147 17.28 0.20 12.40
CA HIS A 147 16.88 -0.55 11.22
C HIS A 147 16.09 0.36 10.28
N LEU A 148 16.77 0.94 9.29
CA LEU A 148 16.18 1.84 8.29
C LEU A 148 14.95 1.23 7.62
N ASN A 149 14.95 -0.10 7.46
CA ASN A 149 13.80 -0.87 6.99
C ASN A 149 12.53 -0.64 7.80
N TRP A 150 12.64 -0.61 9.14
CA TRP A 150 11.49 -0.46 10.02
C TRP A 150 10.91 0.95 9.92
N ILE A 151 11.77 1.97 9.79
CA ILE A 151 11.33 3.35 9.54
C ILE A 151 10.61 3.46 8.21
N ILE A 152 11.15 2.85 7.14
CA ILE A 152 10.53 2.89 5.82
C ILE A 152 9.19 2.15 5.84
N ASP A 153 9.14 0.97 6.46
CA ASP A 153 7.93 0.14 6.57
C ASP A 153 6.80 0.86 7.34
N LEU A 154 7.13 1.45 8.50
CA LEU A 154 6.20 2.26 9.27
C LEU A 154 5.81 3.54 8.55
N GLY A 155 6.76 4.20 7.88
CA GLY A 155 6.51 5.42 7.14
C GLY A 155 5.52 5.17 6.00
N LEU A 156 5.74 4.14 5.19
CA LEU A 156 4.86 3.77 4.08
C LEU A 156 3.48 3.33 4.58
N THR A 157 3.43 2.45 5.57
CA THR A 157 2.16 2.00 6.17
C THR A 157 1.40 3.18 6.80
N GLY A 158 2.12 4.05 7.50
CA GLY A 158 1.58 5.27 8.11
C GLY A 158 1.02 6.25 7.07
N ILE A 159 1.68 6.43 5.93
CA ILE A 159 1.17 7.24 4.82
C ILE A 159 -0.13 6.67 4.29
N VAL A 160 -0.24 5.35 4.12
CA VAL A 160 -1.49 4.71 3.66
C VAL A 160 -2.59 4.91 4.68
N LEU A 161 -2.32 4.64 5.95
CA LEU A 161 -3.28 4.79 7.05
C LEU A 161 -3.76 6.24 7.16
N ALA A 162 -2.84 7.21 7.19
CA ALA A 162 -3.17 8.63 7.24
C ALA A 162 -4.00 9.07 6.02
N SER A 163 -3.62 8.61 4.82
CA SER A 163 -4.35 8.92 3.60
C SER A 163 -5.77 8.33 3.60
N ALA A 164 -5.96 7.12 4.13
CA ALA A 164 -7.28 6.50 4.27
C ALA A 164 -8.17 7.29 5.25
N VAL A 165 -7.64 7.66 6.41
CA VAL A 165 -8.36 8.45 7.43
C VAL A 165 -8.70 9.85 6.90
N LEU A 166 -7.74 10.55 6.29
CA LEU A 166 -7.97 11.87 5.72
C LEU A 166 -8.98 11.83 4.58
N THR A 167 -8.96 10.80 3.74
CA THR A 167 -9.94 10.61 2.67
C THR A 167 -11.34 10.48 3.25
N ARG A 168 -11.52 9.71 4.32
CA ARG A 168 -12.80 9.61 5.03
C ARG A 168 -13.29 10.98 5.50
N ILE A 169 -12.43 11.79 6.10
CA ILE A 169 -12.78 13.14 6.59
C ILE A 169 -13.20 14.06 5.44
N VAL A 170 -12.43 14.08 4.35
CA VAL A 170 -12.73 14.90 3.16
C VAL A 170 -14.06 14.50 2.52
N LEU A 171 -14.37 13.20 2.45
CA LEU A 171 -15.65 12.72 1.94
C LEU A 171 -16.83 13.10 2.84
N MET A 172 -16.66 13.04 4.17
CA MET A 172 -17.71 13.46 5.12
C MET A 172 -18.01 14.96 5.03
N GLN A 173 -16.99 15.80 4.88
CA GLN A 173 -17.16 17.25 4.69
C GLN A 173 -17.91 17.57 3.39
N SER A 174 -17.57 16.87 2.30
CA SER A 174 -18.26 17.03 1.01
C SER A 174 -19.75 16.70 1.10
N SER A 175 -20.12 15.67 1.86
CA SER A 175 -21.52 15.27 2.07
C SER A 175 -22.32 16.29 2.87
N ARG A 176 -21.69 16.95 3.85
CA ARG A 176 -22.34 18.00 4.66
C ARG A 176 -22.57 19.29 3.88
N ALA A 177 -21.59 19.70 3.06
CA ALA A 177 -21.69 20.91 2.24
C ALA A 177 -22.79 20.81 1.16
N GLY A 178 -22.97 19.63 0.54
CA GLY A 178 -24.03 19.40 -0.45
C GLY A 178 -25.45 19.40 0.12
N GLY A 179 -25.62 19.06 1.41
CA GLY A 179 -26.93 19.11 2.07
C GLY A 179 -27.45 20.53 2.25
N HIS A 180 -26.57 21.48 2.58
CA HIS A 180 -26.98 22.85 2.89
C HIS A 180 -27.44 23.64 1.67
N SER A 181 -26.88 23.36 0.48
CA SER A 181 -27.28 24.02 -0.78
C SER A 181 -28.62 23.51 -1.34
N SER A 182 -29.01 22.29 -0.99
CA SER A 182 -30.31 21.73 -1.39
C SER A 182 -31.48 22.37 -0.64
N ILE A 183 -31.27 22.77 0.62
CA ILE A 183 -32.29 23.39 1.48
C ILE A 183 -32.53 24.86 1.10
N THR A 184 -31.49 25.59 0.70
CA THR A 184 -31.62 26.98 0.23
C THR A 184 -32.31 27.06 -1.13
N ARG A 185 -32.00 26.15 -2.07
CA ARG A 185 -32.71 26.09 -3.37
C ARG A 185 -34.19 25.73 -3.25
N SER A 186 -34.56 24.83 -2.34
CA SER A 186 -35.96 24.44 -2.17
C SER A 186 -36.80 25.56 -1.54
N ARG A 187 -36.21 26.38 -0.66
CA ARG A 187 -36.86 27.60 -0.14
C ARG A 187 -37.03 28.67 -1.22
N GLN A 188 -35.98 28.94 -1.99
CA GLN A 188 -36.03 29.97 -3.04
C GLN A 188 -37.02 29.64 -4.17
N ALA A 189 -37.25 28.35 -4.45
CA ALA A 189 -38.27 27.90 -5.39
C ALA A 189 -39.71 28.00 -4.84
N ARG A 190 -39.88 28.14 -3.52
CA ARG A 190 -41.19 28.21 -2.84
C ARG A 190 -41.67 29.65 -2.65
N ASP A 191 -40.76 30.59 -2.43
CA ASP A 191 -41.08 32.02 -2.25
C ASP A 191 -41.24 32.79 -3.57
N GLY A 192 -41.04 32.13 -4.72
CA GLY A 192 -41.21 32.71 -6.06
C GLY A 192 -42.57 32.42 -6.73
N ARG A 193 -43.58 31.97 -5.98
CA ARG A 193 -44.96 31.77 -6.43
C ARG A 193 -45.91 32.52 -5.52
#